data_AF-A0A9P6PEL2-F1
#
_entry.id   AF-A0A9P6PEL2-F1
#
_cell.length_a   1.000
_cell.length_b   1.000
_cell.length_c   1.000
_cell.angle_alpha   90.00
_cell.angle_beta   90.00
_cell.angle_gamma   90.00
#
_symmetry.space_group_name_H-M   'P 1'
#
loop_
_entity.id
_entity.type
_entity.pdbx_description
1 polymer ?
#
loop_
_entity_poly.entity_id
_entity_poly.type
_entity_poly.pdbx_seq_one_letter_code
_entity_poly.pdbx_strand_id
1 'polypeptide(L)'
;TNVTSTVNGQFTLGENIADNGGLRKAYETWYQRFKGGSSTTNKNATSNNNSNKNNQILPGLEKYTRDQLFFVSYAQLWCSKSTPEMAESSLILDTHAPSKWRVNGPVQNTPAFAQAFKCAEGSPMNPAKKCAVW
;
A
#
# COMPACT_ATOMS: atom_id res chain seq x y z
N THR A 1 -10.74 17.97 -7.06
CA THR A 1 -10.98 18.60 -8.37
C THR A 1 -12.00 17.74 -9.09
N ASN A 2 -13.10 18.35 -9.56
CA ASN A 2 -14.13 17.63 -10.34
C ASN A 2 -13.62 17.50 -11.77
N VAL A 3 -12.89 16.41 -12.04
CA VAL A 3 -12.52 16.02 -13.40
C VAL A 3 -13.67 15.22 -13.98
N THR A 4 -14.17 15.60 -15.15
CA THR A 4 -15.32 14.97 -15.83
C THR A 4 -14.94 13.68 -16.57
N SER A 5 -13.65 13.44 -16.74
CA SER A 5 -13.10 12.28 -17.45
C SER A 5 -12.79 11.11 -16.51
N THR A 6 -13.07 9.88 -16.97
CA THR A 6 -12.84 8.63 -16.23
C THR A 6 -11.44 8.07 -16.47
N VAL A 7 -10.84 7.41 -15.46
CA VAL A 7 -9.54 6.74 -15.59
C VAL A 7 -9.63 5.55 -16.57
N ASN A 8 -8.73 5.48 -17.54
CA ASN A 8 -8.64 4.37 -18.48
C ASN A 8 -7.84 3.20 -17.87
N GLY A 9 -8.55 2.15 -17.46
CA GLY A 9 -7.95 0.96 -16.84
C GLY A 9 -7.10 0.10 -17.78
N GLN A 10 -7.33 0.14 -19.10
CA GLN A 10 -6.50 -0.59 -20.07
C GLN A 10 -5.17 0.14 -20.30
N PHE A 11 -5.22 1.46 -20.44
CA PHE A 11 -4.03 2.29 -20.65
C PHE A 11 -3.07 2.23 -19.44
N THR A 12 -3.64 2.21 -18.22
CA THR A 12 -2.87 2.19 -16.96
C THR A 12 -2.55 0.78 -16.45
N LEU A 13 -2.90 -0.26 -17.20
CA LEU A 13 -2.93 -1.64 -16.70
C LEU A 13 -1.57 -2.12 -16.19
N GLY A 14 -0.49 -1.86 -16.93
CA GLY A 14 0.85 -2.33 -16.57
C GLY A 14 1.30 -1.80 -15.20
N GLU A 15 1.18 -0.48 -15.00
CA GLU A 15 1.55 0.18 -13.75
C GLU A 15 0.60 -0.18 -12.61
N ASN A 16 -0.70 -0.37 -12.88
CA ASN A 16 -1.64 -0.85 -11.87
C ASN A 16 -1.27 -2.26 -11.38
N ILE A 17 -0.83 -3.15 -12.28
CA ILE A 17 -0.34 -4.49 -11.91
C ILE A 17 0.92 -4.37 -11.05
N ALA A 18 1.85 -3.49 -11.44
CA ALA A 18 3.09 -3.25 -10.70
C ALA A 18 2.81 -2.73 -9.27
N ASP A 19 1.91 -1.76 -9.12
CA ASP A 19 1.54 -1.22 -7.81
C ASP A 19 0.92 -2.28 -6.89
N ASN A 20 0.03 -3.13 -7.43
CA ASN A 20 -0.60 -4.21 -6.68
C ASN A 20 0.42 -5.26 -6.22
N GLY A 21 1.27 -5.73 -7.15
CA GLY A 21 2.30 -6.72 -6.84
C GLY A 21 3.35 -6.19 -5.87
N GLY A 22 3.82 -4.95 -6.10
CA GLY A 22 4.79 -4.27 -5.27
C GLY A 22 4.30 -4.08 -3.84
N LEU A 23 3.08 -3.56 -3.64
CA LEU A 23 2.50 -3.40 -2.30
C LEU A 23 2.38 -4.75 -1.59
N ARG A 24 1.87 -5.77 -2.26
CA ARG A 24 1.69 -7.11 -1.69
C ARG A 24 3.02 -7.69 -1.23
N LYS A 25 4.05 -7.66 -2.07
CA LYS A 25 5.37 -8.21 -1.75
C LYS A 25 6.10 -7.42 -0.66
N ALA A 26 5.97 -6.09 -0.69
CA ALA A 26 6.53 -5.23 0.34
C ALA A 26 5.90 -5.54 1.71
N TYR A 27 4.57 -5.65 1.77
CA TYR A 27 3.88 -5.97 3.01
C TYR A 27 4.23 -7.37 3.53
N GLU A 28 4.26 -8.38 2.65
CA GLU A 28 4.65 -9.74 3.02
C GLU A 28 6.06 -9.77 3.63
N THR A 29 7.03 -9.14 2.97
CA THR A 29 8.43 -9.12 3.43
C THR A 29 8.57 -8.36 4.76
N TRP A 30 7.90 -7.21 4.88
CA TRP A 30 7.84 -6.45 6.13
C TRP A 30 7.22 -7.27 7.26
N TYR A 31 6.09 -7.93 7.00
CA TYR A 31 5.39 -8.76 7.97
C TYR A 31 6.26 -9.92 8.46
N GLN A 32 6.95 -10.64 7.55
CA GLN A 32 7.88 -11.70 7.90
C GLN A 32 9.06 -11.19 8.74
N ARG A 33 9.62 -10.03 8.38
CA ARG A 33 10.76 -9.43 9.09
C ARG A 33 10.43 -9.06 10.55
N PHE A 34 9.20 -8.61 10.80
CA PHE A 34 8.81 -7.96 12.07
C PHE A 34 7.83 -8.77 12.94
N LYS A 35 7.02 -9.67 12.37
CA LYS A 35 6.16 -10.60 13.14
C LYS A 35 6.67 -12.03 13.12
N GLY A 36 7.38 -12.46 12.08
CA GLY A 36 7.91 -13.82 11.94
C GLY A 36 9.18 -14.13 12.74
N GLY A 37 9.62 -13.24 13.65
CA GLY A 37 10.79 -13.47 14.50
C GLY A 37 12.02 -13.91 13.72
N SER A 38 12.64 -13.03 12.92
CA SER A 38 14.00 -13.27 12.40
C SER A 38 14.21 -14.65 11.73
N SER A 39 13.30 -15.11 10.86
CA SER A 39 13.55 -16.32 10.04
C SER A 39 14.45 -16.03 8.83
N THR A 40 15.53 -15.28 9.05
CA THR A 40 16.75 -15.41 8.26
C THR A 40 17.81 -15.82 9.25
N THR A 41 17.83 -17.11 9.52
CA THR A 41 18.87 -17.81 10.27
C THR A 41 20.17 -17.73 9.46
N ASN A 42 20.81 -16.57 9.43
CA ASN A 42 22.24 -16.55 9.29
C ASN A 42 22.76 -17.15 10.60
N LYS A 43 23.01 -18.47 10.61
CA LYS A 43 23.51 -19.21 11.79
C LYS A 43 24.84 -18.67 12.35
N ASN A 44 25.48 -17.73 11.62
CA ASN A 44 26.70 -17.04 11.99
C ASN A 44 26.51 -15.54 12.32
N ALA A 45 25.28 -15.02 12.35
CA ALA A 45 25.03 -13.67 12.83
C ALA A 45 25.03 -13.69 14.37
N THR A 46 26.12 -13.20 14.95
CA THR A 46 26.28 -12.96 16.38
C THR A 46 25.00 -12.34 16.94
N SER A 47 24.39 -13.03 17.90
CA SER A 47 23.13 -12.63 18.56
C SER A 47 23.29 -11.30 19.28
N ASN A 48 23.15 -10.20 18.57
CA ASN A 48 22.89 -8.91 19.20
C ASN A 48 21.41 -8.91 19.59
N ASN A 49 21.15 -9.09 20.88
CA ASN A 49 19.84 -9.10 21.56
C ASN A 49 19.04 -7.76 21.45
N ASN A 50 19.28 -6.96 20.41
CA ASN A 50 18.63 -5.66 20.15
C ASN A 50 17.56 -5.74 19.05
N SER A 51 17.21 -6.92 18.53
CA SER A 51 16.17 -7.08 17.51
C SER A 51 14.79 -6.59 17.96
N ASN A 52 14.53 -6.51 19.27
CA ASN A 52 13.31 -5.93 19.84
C ASN A 52 13.33 -4.39 20.00
N LYS A 53 14.49 -3.72 19.89
CA LYS A 53 14.57 -2.24 19.95
C LYS A 53 14.25 -1.56 18.61
N ASN A 54 14.29 -2.30 17.50
CA ASN A 54 14.26 -1.70 16.15
C ASN A 54 12.85 -1.61 15.55
N ASN A 55 11.80 -1.91 16.31
CA ASN A 55 10.42 -1.86 15.84
C ASN A 55 9.50 -1.18 16.87
N GLN A 56 9.97 -0.08 17.46
CA GLN A 56 9.17 0.70 18.41
C GLN A 56 7.99 1.38 17.69
N ILE A 57 6.91 1.62 18.44
CA ILE A 57 5.81 2.44 17.93
C ILE A 57 6.30 3.89 17.85
N LEU A 58 5.93 4.59 16.78
CA LEU A 58 6.34 5.97 16.56
C LEU A 58 5.71 6.89 17.64
N PRO A 59 6.51 7.72 18.33
CA PRO A 59 5.98 8.70 19.29
C PRO A 59 4.95 9.62 18.63
N GLY A 60 3.83 9.86 19.31
CA GLY A 60 2.69 10.65 18.81
C GLY A 60 1.74 9.89 17.87
N LEU A 61 2.02 8.63 17.53
CA LEU A 61 1.18 7.76 16.69
C LEU A 61 0.82 6.45 17.39
N GLU A 62 0.85 6.42 18.72
CA GLU A 62 0.64 5.24 19.56
C GLU A 62 -0.74 4.60 19.37
N LYS A 63 -1.72 5.38 18.89
CA LYS A 63 -3.07 4.91 18.56
C LYS A 63 -3.12 3.99 17.32
N TYR A 64 -2.07 3.97 16.50
CA TYR A 64 -1.99 3.13 15.32
C TYR A 64 -1.16 1.88 15.57
N THR A 65 -1.64 0.75 15.06
CA THR A 65 -0.84 -0.47 14.98
C THR A 65 0.25 -0.33 13.93
N ARG A 66 1.28 -1.17 14.02
CA ARG A 66 2.36 -1.20 13.01
C ARG A 66 1.84 -1.54 11.61
N ASP A 67 0.88 -2.46 11.52
CA ASP A 67 0.25 -2.83 10.24
C ASP A 67 -0.47 -1.61 9.63
N GLN A 68 -1.20 -0.84 10.45
CA GLN A 68 -1.81 0.42 10.00
C GLN A 68 -0.76 1.45 9.55
N LEU A 69 0.33 1.61 10.30
CA LEU A 69 1.40 2.55 9.97
C LEU A 69 2.13 2.19 8.67
N PHE A 70 2.28 0.90 8.35
CA PHE A 70 2.81 0.47 7.05
C PHE A 70 1.95 1.05 5.90
N PHE A 71 0.64 0.85 5.97
CA PHE A 71 -0.26 1.33 4.91
C PHE A 71 -0.41 2.85 4.91
N VAL A 72 -0.35 3.52 6.06
CA VAL A 72 -0.29 4.99 6.14
C VAL A 72 0.97 5.51 5.44
N SER A 73 2.13 4.91 5.71
CA SER A 73 3.39 5.27 5.06
C SER A 73 3.34 5.04 3.55
N TYR A 74 2.81 3.91 3.10
CA TYR A 74 2.58 3.63 1.68
C TYR A 74 1.68 4.69 1.02
N ALA A 75 0.55 5.03 1.64
CA ALA A 75 -0.37 6.02 1.09
C ALA A 75 0.23 7.43 1.02
N GLN A 76 1.03 7.80 2.03
CA GLN A 76 1.68 9.10 2.09
C GLN A 76 2.71 9.34 0.98
N LEU A 77 3.33 8.29 0.45
CA LEU A 77 4.22 8.38 -0.72
C LEU A 77 3.50 8.98 -1.94
N TRP A 78 2.20 8.77 -2.03
CA TRP A 78 1.35 9.19 -3.14
C TRP A 78 0.53 10.45 -2.83
N CYS A 79 0.78 11.13 -1.70
CA CYS A 79 0.12 12.40 -1.39
C CYS A 79 0.54 13.47 -2.41
N SER A 80 -0.36 13.79 -3.33
CA SER A 80 -0.14 14.80 -4.37
C SER A 80 -1.43 15.59 -4.61
N LYS A 81 -1.28 16.77 -5.21
CA LYS A 81 -2.39 17.60 -5.68
C LYS A 81 -2.00 18.23 -7.01
N SER A 82 -2.92 18.14 -7.97
CA SER A 82 -2.75 18.72 -9.31
C SER A 82 -3.80 19.78 -9.56
N THR A 83 -3.49 20.74 -10.44
CA THR A 83 -4.50 21.64 -10.99
C THR A 83 -5.48 20.83 -11.87
N PRO A 84 -6.70 21.32 -12.11
CA PRO A 84 -7.67 20.64 -12.98
C PRO A 84 -7.08 20.29 -14.36
N GLU A 85 -6.34 21.21 -14.97
CA GLU A 85 -5.80 21.08 -16.33
C GLU A 85 -4.72 20.00 -16.39
N MET A 86 -3.83 19.95 -15.38
CA MET A 86 -2.84 18.88 -15.28
C MET A 86 -3.49 17.53 -14.98
N ALA A 87 -4.56 17.50 -14.18
CA ALA A 87 -5.27 16.27 -13.88
C ALA A 87 -6.00 15.72 -15.11
N GLU A 88 -6.53 16.57 -15.99
CA GLU A 88 -7.12 16.15 -17.26
C GLU A 88 -6.06 15.67 -18.25
N SER A 89 -4.96 16.41 -18.37
CA SER A 89 -3.84 16.04 -19.24
C SER A 89 -3.23 14.70 -18.85
N SER A 90 -3.02 14.44 -17.56
CA SER A 90 -2.44 13.18 -17.10
C SER A 90 -3.33 11.98 -17.38
N LEU A 91 -4.66 12.13 -17.37
CA LEU A 91 -5.57 11.02 -17.71
C LEU A 91 -5.40 10.51 -19.16
N ILE A 92 -4.83 11.33 -20.04
CA ILE A 92 -4.65 11.02 -21.46
C ILE A 92 -3.20 10.62 -21.75
N LEU A 93 -2.23 11.27 -21.10
CA LEU A 93 -0.81 11.16 -21.45
C LEU A 93 0.01 10.29 -20.48
N ASP A 94 -0.43 10.14 -19.23
CA ASP A 94 0.32 9.42 -18.21
C ASP A 94 -0.16 7.96 -18.11
N THR A 95 0.75 7.02 -18.29
CA THR A 95 0.48 5.59 -18.15
C THR A 95 0.24 5.18 -16.70
N HIS A 96 0.52 6.06 -15.73
CA HIS A 96 0.19 5.83 -14.33
C HIS A 96 -1.21 6.34 -14.01
N ALA A 97 -1.96 5.58 -13.20
CA ALA A 97 -3.20 6.09 -12.66
C ALA A 97 -2.95 7.33 -11.78
N PRO A 98 -3.93 8.25 -11.63
CA PRO A 98 -3.81 9.35 -10.70
C PRO A 98 -3.52 8.85 -9.27
N SER A 99 -2.75 9.61 -8.49
CA SER A 99 -2.18 9.13 -7.21
C SER A 99 -3.22 8.56 -6.22
N LYS A 100 -4.43 9.14 -6.17
CA LYS A 100 -5.55 8.59 -5.36
C LYS A 100 -5.86 7.13 -5.70
N TRP A 101 -5.84 6.78 -6.99
CA TRP A 101 -6.16 5.44 -7.47
C TRP A 101 -4.98 4.49 -7.35
N ARG A 102 -3.73 5.00 -7.44
CA ARG A 102 -2.53 4.24 -7.10
C ARG A 102 -2.46 3.85 -5.63
N VAL A 103 -3.11 4.60 -4.74
CA VAL A 103 -3.33 4.15 -3.36
C VAL A 103 -4.51 3.20 -3.28
N ASN A 104 -5.70 3.67 -3.65
CA ASN A 104 -6.94 2.97 -3.35
C ASN A 104 -7.07 1.62 -4.05
N GLY A 105 -6.63 1.50 -5.31
CA GLY A 105 -6.72 0.24 -6.07
C GLY A 105 -5.92 -0.89 -5.41
N PRO A 106 -4.60 -0.72 -5.21
CA PRO A 106 -3.78 -1.72 -4.53
C PRO A 106 -4.25 -2.09 -3.12
N VAL A 107 -4.65 -1.11 -2.30
CA VAL A 107 -5.10 -1.43 -0.93
C VAL A 107 -6.45 -2.15 -0.90
N GLN A 108 -7.38 -1.87 -1.83
CA GLN A 108 -8.63 -2.62 -1.99
C GLN A 108 -8.39 -4.10 -2.29
N ASN A 109 -7.35 -4.39 -3.07
CA ASN A 109 -6.93 -5.74 -3.47
C ASN A 109 -6.04 -6.45 -2.45
N THR A 110 -5.76 -5.83 -1.30
CA THR A 110 -4.88 -6.37 -0.26
C THR A 110 -5.70 -6.72 0.98
N PRO A 111 -6.01 -8.01 1.25
CA PRO A 111 -6.80 -8.41 2.41
C PRO A 111 -6.24 -7.93 3.75
N ALA A 112 -4.92 -7.88 3.88
CA ALA A 112 -4.25 -7.41 5.09
C ALA A 112 -4.55 -5.94 5.42
N PHE A 113 -4.80 -5.10 4.41
CA PHE A 113 -5.24 -3.72 4.63
C PHE A 113 -6.63 -3.69 5.29
N ALA A 114 -7.59 -4.43 4.73
CA ALA A 114 -8.93 -4.52 5.27
C ALA A 114 -8.93 -5.06 6.71
N GLN A 115 -8.05 -6.03 7.02
CA GLN A 115 -7.87 -6.54 8.38
C GLN A 115 -7.26 -5.48 9.32
N ALA A 116 -6.20 -4.79 8.90
CA ALA A 116 -5.51 -3.78 9.72
C ALA A 116 -6.42 -2.60 10.10
N PHE A 117 -7.32 -2.20 9.20
CA PHE A 117 -8.28 -1.11 9.43
C PHE A 117 -9.70 -1.58 9.79
N LYS A 118 -9.91 -2.89 9.93
CA LYS A 118 -11.21 -3.50 10.25
C LYS A 118 -12.32 -3.04 9.29
N CYS A 119 -12.03 -2.97 8.00
CA CYS A 119 -12.99 -2.58 6.98
C CYS A 119 -14.08 -3.65 6.82
N ALA A 120 -15.35 -3.26 6.96
CA ALA A 120 -16.48 -4.16 6.74
C ALA A 120 -16.46 -4.74 5.31
N GLU A 121 -16.87 -6.00 5.16
CA GLU A 121 -16.99 -6.65 3.85
C GLU A 121 -17.96 -5.88 2.95
N GLY A 122 -17.60 -5.72 1.67
CA GLY A 122 -18.38 -4.95 0.70
C GLY A 122 -18.22 -3.43 0.82
N SER A 123 -17.51 -2.92 1.84
CA SER A 123 -17.19 -1.50 1.91
C SER A 123 -16.28 -1.07 0.74
N PRO A 124 -16.23 0.23 0.39
CA PRO A 124 -15.41 0.71 -0.73
C PRO A 124 -13.93 0.30 -0.67
N MET A 125 -13.38 0.08 0.53
CA MET A 125 -11.99 -0.33 0.73
C MET A 125 -11.82 -1.82 1.03
N ASN A 126 -12.91 -2.58 1.05
CA ASN A 126 -12.90 -4.03 1.17
C ASN A 126 -13.95 -4.67 0.24
N PRO A 127 -13.79 -4.52 -1.09
CA PRO A 127 -14.68 -5.17 -2.04
C PRO A 127 -14.54 -6.70 -1.96
N ALA A 128 -15.66 -7.40 -2.20
CA ALA A 128 -15.71 -8.87 -2.18
C ALA A 128 -14.81 -9.49 -3.27
N LYS A 129 -14.84 -8.92 -4.49
CA LYS A 129 -13.93 -9.31 -5.57
C LYS A 129 -12.65 -8.50 -5.48
N LYS A 130 -11.52 -9.19 -5.33
CA LYS A 130 -10.17 -8.59 -5.31
C LYS A 130 -9.37 -9.10 -6.50
N CYS A 131 -8.59 -8.23 -7.12
CA CYS A 131 -7.71 -8.59 -8.22
C CYS A 131 -6.35 -9.09 -7.69
N ALA A 132 -5.81 -10.14 -8.31
CA ALA A 132 -4.48 -10.66 -8.02
C ALA A 132 -3.91 -11.28 -9.30
N VAL A 133 -2.70 -10.86 -9.68
CA VAL A 133 -1.96 -11.43 -10.81
C VAL A 133 -0.71 -12.15 -10.32
N TRP A 134 0.05 -11.50 -9.43
CA TRP A 134 1.27 -12.01 -8.80
C TRP A 134 1.08 -12.27 -7.31
#